data_AF-A0A914D280-F1
#
_entry.id   AF-A0A914D280-F1
#
_cell.length_a   1.000
_cell.length_b   1.000
_cell.length_c   1.000
_cell.angle_alpha   90.00
_cell.angle_beta   90.00
_cell.angle_gamma   90.00
#
_symmetry.space_group_name_H-M   'P 1'
#
loop_
_entity.id
_entity.type
_entity.pdbx_description
1 polymer ?
#
loop_
_entity_poly.entity_id
_entity_poly.type
_entity_poly.pdbx_seq_one_letter_code
_entity_poly.pdbx_strand_id
1 'polypeptide(L)'
;MREADVDKAKPEDIVLNWGSSVKENNNNNQSKLFSYVNKSLFNRPIYSNLIAIYEQNLFNPDACQPDYLTSLKNISLERYLTILTNSSVFRLAYKYLVDQS
;
A
#
# COMPACT_ATOMS: atom_id res chain seq x y z
N MET A 1 -1.76 -14.79 9.22
CA MET A 1 -1.34 -13.54 8.54
C MET A 1 -2.39 -12.44 8.62
N ARG A 2 -3.62 -12.64 8.11
CA ARG A 2 -4.69 -11.60 8.14
C ARG A 2 -5.03 -11.06 9.54
N GLU A 3 -5.10 -11.93 10.53
CA GLU A 3 -5.41 -11.54 11.92
C GLU A 3 -4.23 -10.85 12.61
N ALA A 4 -3.00 -11.16 12.19
CA ALA A 4 -1.79 -10.55 12.72
C ALA A 4 -1.53 -9.16 12.13
N ASP A 5 -2.30 -8.75 11.12
CA ASP A 5 -2.16 -7.46 10.45
C ASP A 5 -2.83 -6.34 11.25
N VAL A 6 -2.06 -5.78 12.18
CA VAL A 6 -2.46 -4.62 12.99
C VAL A 6 -2.57 -3.33 12.17
N ASP A 7 -1.91 -3.29 11.00
CA ASP A 7 -1.91 -2.14 10.11
C ASP A 7 -3.08 -2.19 9.12
N LYS A 8 -3.84 -3.28 9.04
CA LYS A 8 -5.04 -3.39 8.22
C LYS A 8 -6.11 -2.35 8.60
N ALA A 9 -6.73 -1.75 7.59
CA ALA A 9 -7.93 -0.93 7.74
C ALA A 9 -9.12 -1.78 8.24
N LYS A 10 -9.85 -1.28 9.24
CA LYS A 10 -11.06 -1.93 9.72
C LYS A 10 -12.23 -1.66 8.77
N PRO A 11 -13.32 -2.45 8.81
CA PRO A 11 -14.49 -2.22 7.96
C PRO A 11 -15.06 -0.80 8.05
N GLU A 12 -14.98 -0.17 9.23
CA GLU A 12 -15.43 1.20 9.46
C GLU A 12 -14.46 2.27 8.93
N ASP A 13 -13.22 1.93 8.63
CA ASP A 13 -12.21 2.88 8.17
C ASP A 13 -12.33 3.18 6.67
N ILE A 14 -13.06 2.37 5.90
CA ILE A 14 -13.17 2.51 4.44
C ILE A 14 -14.62 2.30 4.00
N VAL A 15 -15.16 3.26 3.25
CA VAL A 15 -16.43 3.08 2.55
C VAL A 15 -16.18 3.11 1.05
N LEU A 16 -16.66 2.07 0.37
CA LEU A 16 -16.54 1.89 -1.07
C LEU A 16 -17.88 2.14 -1.75
N ASN A 17 -17.84 2.91 -2.83
CA ASN A 17 -18.92 3.01 -3.78
C ASN A 17 -18.58 2.15 -5.00
N TRP A 18 -19.13 0.94 -5.03
CA TRP A 18 -18.91 -0.03 -6.12
C TRP A 18 -19.54 0.40 -7.45
N GLY A 19 -20.43 1.40 -7.45
CA GLY A 19 -21.18 1.81 -8.62
C GLY A 19 -22.10 0.71 -9.16
N SER A 20 -22.52 0.89 -10.41
CA SER A 20 -23.28 -0.11 -11.16
C SER A 20 -22.36 -1.11 -11.86
N SER A 21 -22.92 -2.27 -12.21
CA SER A 21 -22.23 -3.31 -12.96
C SER A 21 -21.65 -2.77 -14.27
N VAL A 22 -20.39 -3.14 -14.57
CA VAL A 22 -19.68 -2.73 -15.79
C VAL A 22 -20.44 -3.11 -17.07
N LYS A 23 -21.26 -4.17 -17.03
CA LYS A 23 -22.06 -4.62 -18.17
C LYS A 23 -23.27 -3.73 -18.49
N GLU A 24 -23.71 -2.90 -17.55
CA GLU A 24 -24.97 -2.15 -17.66
C GLU A 24 -24.74 -0.64 -17.86
N ASN A 25 -23.50 -0.17 -17.85
CA ASN A 25 -23.19 1.25 -17.74
C ASN A 25 -22.75 1.85 -19.09
N ASN A 26 -23.71 2.42 -19.83
CA ASN A 26 -23.46 3.34 -20.95
C ASN A 26 -23.30 4.81 -20.49
N ASN A 27 -23.30 5.06 -19.17
CA ASN A 27 -23.30 6.40 -18.59
C ASN A 27 -21.96 6.72 -17.90
N ASN A 28 -21.32 7.80 -18.34
CA ASN A 28 -19.97 8.25 -17.97
C ASN A 28 -19.81 8.87 -16.58
N ASN A 29 -20.81 8.76 -15.69
CA ASN A 29 -20.75 9.37 -14.36
C ASN A 29 -20.29 8.35 -13.31
N GLN A 30 -19.01 7.98 -13.38
CA GLN A 30 -18.37 7.18 -12.33
C GLN A 30 -18.09 8.04 -11.10
N SER A 31 -18.87 7.81 -10.05
CA SER A 31 -18.54 8.30 -8.71
C SER A 31 -17.21 7.70 -8.24
N LYS A 32 -16.47 8.40 -7.38
CA LYS A 32 -15.20 7.90 -6.82
C LYS A 32 -15.43 6.58 -6.09
N LEU A 33 -14.58 5.58 -6.35
CA LEU A 33 -14.63 4.27 -5.69
C LEU A 33 -14.52 4.38 -4.16
N PHE A 34 -13.62 5.22 -3.66
CA PHE A 34 -13.50 5.51 -2.23
C PHE A 34 -14.39 6.72 -1.90
N SER A 35 -15.55 6.48 -1.30
CA SER A 35 -16.42 7.54 -0.82
C SER A 35 -15.97 8.07 0.54
N TYR A 36 -15.30 7.23 1.34
CA TYR A 36 -14.68 7.61 2.60
C TYR A 36 -13.44 6.76 2.89
N VAL A 37 -12.42 7.41 3.46
CA VAL A 37 -11.26 6.75 4.07
C VAL A 37 -10.92 7.49 5.36
N ASN A 38 -10.76 6.75 6.45
CA ASN A 38 -10.25 7.28 7.71
C ASN A 38 -8.78 7.66 7.55
N LYS A 39 -8.51 8.97 7.49
CA LYS A 39 -7.16 9.50 7.27
C LYS A 39 -6.19 9.21 8.43
N SER A 40 -6.68 8.82 9.61
CA SER A 40 -5.78 8.40 10.70
C SER A 40 -4.96 7.15 10.34
N LEU A 41 -5.44 6.32 9.40
CA LEU A 41 -4.68 5.21 8.84
C LEU A 41 -3.36 5.68 8.22
N PHE A 42 -3.34 6.86 7.60
CA PHE A 42 -2.17 7.38 6.91
C PHE A 42 -1.03 7.75 7.86
N ASN A 43 -1.31 7.85 9.17
CA ASN A 43 -0.29 8.08 10.19
C ASN A 43 0.43 6.78 10.61
N ARG A 44 -0.10 5.59 10.24
CA ARG A 44 0.58 4.33 10.53
C ARG A 44 1.90 4.28 9.78
N PRO A 45 3.00 3.81 10.39
CA PRO A 45 4.33 3.87 9.78
C PRO A 45 4.41 3.26 8.39
N ILE A 46 3.70 2.15 8.16
CA ILE A 46 3.72 1.46 6.87
C ILE A 46 3.04 2.29 5.77
N TYR A 47 1.89 2.90 6.07
CA TYR A 47 1.14 3.71 5.11
C TYR A 47 1.79 5.07 4.88
N SER A 48 2.24 5.76 5.94
CA SER A 48 2.91 7.06 5.79
C SER A 48 4.15 6.96 4.91
N ASN A 49 4.91 5.86 5.04
CA ASN A 49 6.10 5.64 4.23
C ASN A 49 5.76 5.31 2.77
N LEU A 50 4.76 4.47 2.53
CA LEU A 50 4.27 4.17 1.17
C LEU A 50 3.71 5.42 0.47
N ILE A 51 2.96 6.25 1.20
CA ILE A 51 2.42 7.52 0.69
C ILE A 51 3.58 8.45 0.33
N ALA A 52 4.59 8.59 1.20
CA ALA A 52 5.76 9.41 0.90
C ALA A 52 6.52 8.93 -0.34
N ILE A 53 6.67 7.62 -0.52
CA ILE A 53 7.29 7.02 -1.72
C ILE A 53 6.48 7.36 -2.98
N TYR A 54 5.15 7.24 -2.90
CA TYR A 54 4.24 7.53 -4.00
C TYR A 54 4.25 9.02 -4.37
N GLU A 55 4.12 9.92 -3.38
CA GLU A 55 4.10 11.37 -3.58
C GLU A 55 5.43 11.91 -4.15
N GLN A 56 6.55 11.27 -3.82
CA GLN A 56 7.87 11.60 -4.38
C GLN A 56 8.09 11.02 -5.78
N ASN A 57 7.13 10.27 -6.34
CA ASN A 57 7.20 9.67 -7.67
C ASN A 57 8.47 8.78 -7.86
N LEU A 58 8.95 8.15 -6.78
CA LEU A 58 10.25 7.47 -6.77
C LEU A 58 10.28 6.21 -7.64
N PHE A 59 9.13 5.57 -7.88
CA PHE A 59 9.02 4.34 -8.67
C PHE A 59 8.15 4.52 -9.91
N ASN A 60 8.27 5.68 -10.55
CA ASN A 60 7.62 5.95 -11.83
C ASN A 60 8.71 6.29 -12.86
N PRO A 61 9.43 5.27 -13.36
CA PRO A 61 10.49 5.49 -14.34
C PRO A 61 9.88 5.98 -15.66
N ASP A 62 10.57 6.91 -16.31
CA ASP A 62 10.21 7.29 -17.69
C ASP A 62 10.35 6.07 -18.59
N ALA A 63 9.34 5.79 -19.43
CA ALA A 63 9.26 4.59 -20.26
C ALA A 63 10.46 4.36 -21.20
N CYS A 64 11.28 5.39 -21.42
CA CYS A 64 12.44 5.36 -22.31
C CYS A 64 13.79 5.52 -21.58
N GLN A 65 13.80 5.60 -20.25
CA GLN A 65 15.04 5.72 -19.47
C GLN A 65 15.24 4.48 -18.59
N PRO A 66 16.47 3.97 -18.47
CA PRO A 66 16.76 2.92 -17.51
C PRO A 66 16.43 3.41 -16.09
N ASP A 67 15.74 2.59 -15.32
CA ASP A 67 15.44 2.91 -13.92
C ASP A 67 16.69 2.66 -13.06
N TYR A 68 17.34 3.75 -12.66
CA TYR A 68 18.50 3.69 -11.76
C TYR A 68 18.08 3.83 -10.30
N LEU A 69 18.71 3.02 -9.45
CA LEU A 69 18.58 3.15 -8.01
C LEU A 69 19.37 4.38 -7.53
N THR A 70 18.68 5.52 -7.43
CA THR A 70 19.26 6.73 -6.85
C THR A 70 19.41 6.61 -5.34
N SER A 71 20.26 7.44 -4.74
CA SER A 71 20.44 7.45 -3.27
C SER A 71 19.12 7.68 -2.52
N LEU A 72 18.25 8.54 -3.04
CA LEU A 72 16.94 8.79 -2.45
C LEU A 72 16.01 7.57 -2.57
N LYS A 73 15.98 6.89 -3.72
CA LYS A 73 15.23 5.63 -3.88
C LYS A 73 15.73 4.57 -2.91
N ASN A 74 17.05 4.44 -2.76
CA ASN A 74 17.65 3.47 -1.86
C ASN A 74 17.26 3.74 -0.40
N ILE A 75 17.43 4.98 0.08
CA ILE A 75 17.06 5.36 1.47
C ILE A 75 15.57 5.11 1.73
N SER A 76 14.70 5.44 0.77
CA SER A 76 13.26 5.22 0.90
C SER A 76 12.90 3.73 0.94
N LEU A 77 13.55 2.89 0.12
CA LEU A 77 13.38 1.44 0.16
C LEU A 77 13.88 0.84 1.46
N GLU A 78 15.09 1.20 1.90
CA GLU A 78 15.65 0.72 3.17
C GLU A 78 14.73 1.06 4.33
N ARG A 79 14.17 2.28 4.34
CA ARG A 79 13.21 2.70 5.36
C ARG A 79 11.92 1.88 5.30
N TYR A 80 11.34 1.71 4.12
CA TYR A 80 10.12 0.91 3.94
C TYR A 80 10.35 -0.54 4.36
N LEU A 81 11.43 -1.17 3.89
CA LEU A 81 11.77 -2.55 4.19
C LEU A 81 12.04 -2.73 5.69
N THR A 82 12.68 -1.78 6.35
CA THR A 82 12.87 -1.80 7.81
C THR A 82 11.53 -1.77 8.55
N ILE A 83 10.58 -0.94 8.11
CA ILE A 83 9.24 -0.89 8.71
C ILE A 83 8.49 -2.21 8.47
N LEU A 84 8.48 -2.68 7.22
CA LEU A 84 7.78 -3.88 6.81
C LEU A 84 8.32 -5.12 7.54
N THR A 85 9.64 -5.30 7.60
CA THR A 85 10.29 -6.45 8.24
C THR A 85 10.08 -6.48 9.76
N ASN A 86 9.84 -5.33 10.37
CA ASN A 86 9.47 -5.22 11.78
C ASN A 86 7.99 -5.48 12.06
N SER A 87 7.13 -5.52 11.04
CA SER A 87 5.71 -5.83 11.22
C SER A 87 5.51 -7.26 11.73
N SER A 88 4.44 -7.46 12.51
CA SER A 88 3.99 -8.77 12.99
C SER A 88 3.73 -9.74 11.84
N VAL A 89 3.15 -9.24 10.74
CA VAL A 89 2.83 -10.04 9.55
C VAL A 89 4.09 -10.58 8.89
N PHE A 90 5.11 -9.72 8.68
CA PHE A 90 6.36 -10.16 8.06
C PHE A 90 7.09 -11.16 8.95
N ARG A 91 7.17 -10.92 10.26
CA ARG A 91 7.80 -11.86 11.20
C ARG A 91 7.11 -13.22 11.21
N LEU A 92 5.78 -13.23 11.13
CA LEU A 92 5.00 -14.46 11.03
C LEU A 92 5.28 -15.21 9.71
N ALA A 93 5.33 -14.48 8.58
CA ALA A 93 5.67 -15.04 7.28
C ALA A 93 7.09 -15.62 7.26
N TYR A 94 8.07 -14.87 7.78
CA TYR A 94 9.46 -15.29 7.89
C TYR A 94 9.59 -16.54 8.75
N LYS A 95 8.95 -16.57 9.92
CA LYS A 95 8.93 -17.75 10.78
C LYS A 95 8.39 -18.97 10.04
N TYR A 96 7.27 -18.83 9.34
CA TYR A 96 6.73 -19.92 8.54
C TYR A 96 7.74 -20.45 7.50
N LEU A 97 8.44 -19.56 6.80
CA LEU A 97 9.43 -19.97 5.79
C LEU A 97 10.64 -20.69 6.41
N VAL A 98 11.14 -20.22 7.55
CA VAL A 98 12.27 -20.85 8.26
C VAL A 98 11.87 -22.18 8.87
N ASP A 99 10.66 -22.30 9.41
CA ASP A 99 10.19 -23.57 9.99
C ASP A 99 9.96 -24.66 8.90
N GLN A 100 9.95 -24.28 7.61
CA GLN A 100 9.78 -25.19 6.47
C GLN A 100 11.10 -25.53 5.76
N SER A 101 12.23 -24.96 6.18
CA SER A 101 13.58 -25.21 5.63
C SER A 101 14.36 -26.19 6.49
#